data_AF-A0A3N1V854-F1
#
_entry.id   AF-A0A3N1V854-F1
#
_cell.length_a   1.000
_cell.length_b   1.000
_cell.length_c   1.000
_cell.angle_alpha   90.00
_cell.angle_beta   90.00
_cell.angle_gamma   90.00
#
_symmetry.space_group_name_H-M   'P 1'
#
loop_
_entity.id
_entity.type
_entity.pdbx_description
1 polymer ?
#
loop_
_entity_poly.entity_id
_entity_poly.type
_entity_poly.pdbx_seq_one_letter_code
_entity_poly.pdbx_strand_id
1 'polypeptide(L)'
;MNRAALLALPLLPLLPLLAGCGDAGGLVAAGPTATASGPVHLWPSHRGASVPPAEPGGAPPEYVQGLARVTDQNVHGVDPVALVQAELAAHPNTDVGPDGMPPETVAAIKACGRAGQPREQCPVLAPYYRDLTGNGRDELVVGIEMPDRMMSVRAYTADPDGRLNRIMATTQTVVAVDLAGRDVVLRVPSGNPGYELITAWSWDEKQRTMLPAREQIVRLPGTAQSPAPSPPLKPSVEGAR
;
A
#
# COMPACT_ATOMS: atom_id res chain seq x y z
N MET A 1 47.85 -25.45 -73.53
CA MET A 1 49.26 -25.40 -73.06
C MET A 1 49.33 -24.61 -71.77
N ASN A 2 49.51 -25.33 -70.66
CA ASN A 2 50.21 -24.96 -69.42
C ASN A 2 50.48 -23.47 -69.11
N ARG A 3 49.93 -22.94 -68.00
CA ARG A 3 50.68 -22.73 -66.73
C ARG A 3 49.89 -21.97 -65.64
N ALA A 4 49.95 -22.54 -64.43
CA ALA A 4 50.01 -21.94 -63.08
C ALA A 4 49.08 -20.75 -62.74
N ALA A 5 48.04 -20.92 -61.91
CA ALA A 5 48.09 -20.98 -60.45
C ALA A 5 48.58 -19.68 -59.78
N LEU A 6 47.66 -18.93 -59.18
CA LEU A 6 47.87 -18.07 -58.01
C LEU A 6 46.50 -17.88 -57.32
N LEU A 7 46.26 -18.71 -56.30
CA LEU A 7 45.16 -18.59 -55.35
C LEU A 7 45.44 -17.40 -54.43
N ALA A 8 44.66 -16.33 -54.55
CA ALA A 8 44.64 -15.24 -53.57
C ALA A 8 43.61 -15.56 -52.50
N LEU A 9 44.06 -16.09 -51.36
CA LEU A 9 43.27 -16.20 -50.13
C LEU A 9 43.09 -14.79 -49.52
N PRO A 10 41.87 -14.35 -49.19
CA PRO A 10 41.71 -13.19 -48.32
C PRO A 10 42.00 -13.62 -46.87
N LEU A 11 43.08 -13.09 -46.28
CA LEU A 11 43.29 -13.13 -44.83
C LEU A 11 42.17 -12.34 -44.15
N LEU A 12 41.21 -13.02 -43.52
CA LEU A 12 40.34 -12.39 -42.53
C LEU A 12 41.16 -12.10 -41.27
N PRO A 13 41.17 -10.86 -40.75
CA PRO A 13 41.71 -10.60 -39.43
C PRO A 13 40.76 -11.17 -38.38
N LEU A 14 41.19 -12.23 -37.68
CA LEU A 14 40.54 -12.66 -36.45
C LEU A 14 40.70 -11.53 -35.41
N LEU A 15 39.61 -10.80 -35.16
CA LEU A 15 39.48 -9.93 -33.99
C LEU A 15 39.49 -10.81 -32.73
N PRO A 16 40.42 -10.61 -31.77
CA PRO A 16 40.30 -11.26 -30.48
C PRO A 16 39.12 -10.60 -29.75
N LEU A 17 38.02 -11.33 -29.63
CA LEU A 17 37.00 -11.03 -28.63
C LEU A 17 37.68 -11.20 -27.27
N LEU A 18 38.19 -10.10 -26.72
CA LEU A 18 38.56 -9.98 -25.32
C LEU A 18 37.27 -10.20 -24.51
N ALA A 19 36.97 -11.48 -24.25
CA ALA A 19 36.06 -11.88 -23.20
C ALA A 19 36.71 -11.42 -21.89
N GLY A 20 36.33 -10.23 -21.44
CA GLY A 20 36.45 -9.85 -20.05
C GLY A 20 35.52 -10.75 -19.24
N CYS A 21 35.93 -12.00 -19.00
CA CYS A 21 35.45 -12.75 -17.85
C CYS A 21 35.96 -11.99 -16.63
N GLY A 22 35.18 -11.00 -16.19
CA GLY A 22 35.28 -10.52 -14.83
C GLY A 22 35.19 -11.73 -13.93
N ASP A 23 36.16 -11.88 -13.04
CA ASP A 23 36.10 -12.83 -11.94
C ASP A 23 34.78 -12.55 -11.19
N ALA A 24 33.74 -13.31 -11.52
CA ALA A 24 32.55 -13.40 -10.70
C ALA A 24 33.03 -14.13 -9.45
N GLY A 25 33.56 -13.35 -8.50
CA GLY A 25 34.15 -13.83 -7.26
C GLY A 25 33.37 -15.04 -6.76
N GLY A 26 34.09 -16.13 -6.51
CA GLY A 26 33.51 -17.46 -6.39
C GLY A 26 32.27 -17.50 -5.48
N LEU A 27 31.32 -18.38 -5.82
CA LEU A 27 30.09 -18.58 -5.03
C LEU A 27 30.46 -18.86 -3.57
N VAL A 28 30.21 -17.90 -2.70
CA VAL A 28 30.38 -18.07 -1.26
C VAL A 28 29.12 -18.73 -0.73
N ALA A 29 29.28 -19.87 -0.04
CA ALA A 29 28.18 -20.50 0.64
C ALA A 29 27.57 -19.52 1.65
N ALA A 30 26.25 -19.27 1.58
CA ALA A 30 25.52 -18.39 2.48
C ALA A 30 25.39 -18.94 3.93
N GLY A 31 26.20 -19.94 4.28
CA GLY A 31 26.07 -20.74 5.48
C GLY A 31 24.95 -21.78 5.41
N PRO A 32 24.78 -22.61 6.45
CA PRO A 32 23.70 -23.57 6.54
C PRO A 32 22.34 -22.86 6.60
N THR A 33 21.41 -23.25 5.73
CA THR A 33 20.01 -22.83 5.83
C THR A 33 19.38 -23.49 7.06
N ALA A 34 18.77 -22.71 7.94
CA ALA A 34 18.06 -23.25 9.09
C ALA A 34 16.92 -24.17 8.62
N THR A 35 16.78 -25.34 9.24
CA THR A 35 15.66 -26.25 8.98
C THR A 35 14.35 -25.57 9.38
N ALA A 36 13.35 -25.62 8.49
CA ALA A 36 12.03 -25.05 8.77
C ALA A 36 11.43 -25.70 10.04
N SER A 37 11.02 -24.87 11.00
CA SER A 37 10.30 -25.30 12.20
C SER A 37 8.82 -25.05 12.02
N GLY A 38 8.01 -26.11 12.11
CA GLY A 38 6.55 -26.01 12.07
C GLY A 38 5.97 -25.52 13.41
N PRO A 39 4.71 -25.05 13.42
CA PRO A 39 4.05 -24.65 14.67
C PRO A 39 3.86 -25.85 15.60
N VAL A 40 4.09 -25.64 16.90
CA VAL A 40 3.77 -26.62 17.95
C VAL A 40 2.41 -26.31 18.53
N HIS A 41 1.51 -27.29 18.55
CA HIS A 41 0.19 -27.11 19.13
C HIS A 41 0.24 -27.28 20.65
N LEU A 42 0.16 -26.17 21.40
CA LEU A 42 0.40 -26.13 22.84
C LEU A 42 -0.71 -26.79 23.69
N TRP A 43 -1.97 -26.74 23.24
CA TRP A 43 -3.13 -27.23 23.99
C TRP A 43 -4.09 -28.10 23.14
N PRO A 44 -3.72 -29.36 22.83
CA PRO A 44 -4.49 -30.23 21.93
C PRO A 44 -5.93 -30.56 22.33
N SER A 45 -6.26 -30.44 23.61
CA SER A 45 -7.62 -30.68 24.12
C SER A 45 -8.51 -29.44 24.05
N HIS A 46 -7.96 -28.25 23.76
CA HIS A 46 -8.75 -27.03 23.66
C HIS A 46 -9.60 -27.05 22.38
N ARG A 47 -10.93 -26.95 22.53
CA ARG A 47 -11.81 -26.71 21.39
C ARG A 47 -11.82 -25.22 21.06
N GLY A 48 -11.10 -24.85 20.01
CA GLY A 48 -11.08 -23.48 19.50
C GLY A 48 -12.42 -23.07 18.88
N ALA A 49 -12.55 -21.77 18.61
CA ALA A 49 -13.69 -21.21 17.88
C ALA A 49 -13.73 -21.74 16.43
N SER A 50 -14.94 -21.83 15.84
CA SER A 50 -15.11 -22.15 14.42
C SER A 50 -15.09 -20.89 13.58
N VAL A 51 -14.41 -20.92 12.44
CA VAL A 51 -14.52 -19.89 11.41
C VAL A 51 -15.71 -20.25 10.49
N PRO A 52 -16.74 -19.40 10.39
CA PRO A 52 -17.85 -19.64 9.48
C PRO A 52 -17.37 -19.60 8.01
N PRO A 53 -18.05 -20.30 7.09
CA PRO A 53 -17.75 -20.16 5.67
C PRO A 53 -18.03 -18.73 5.21
N ALA A 54 -17.33 -18.32 4.15
CA ALA A 54 -17.60 -17.05 3.50
C ALA A 54 -19.03 -17.03 2.92
N GLU A 55 -19.69 -15.87 2.98
CA GLU A 55 -21.01 -15.69 2.39
C GLU A 55 -20.94 -15.91 0.87
N PRO A 56 -21.84 -16.73 0.29
CA PRO A 56 -21.77 -17.07 -1.14
C PRO A 56 -21.89 -15.86 -2.08
N GLY A 57 -22.56 -14.80 -1.63
CA GLY A 57 -22.77 -13.57 -2.41
C GLY A 57 -21.66 -12.52 -2.26
N GLY A 58 -20.69 -12.75 -1.38
CA GLY A 58 -19.68 -11.76 -1.00
C GLY A 58 -20.25 -10.63 -0.13
N ALA A 59 -19.46 -9.57 0.05
CA ALA A 59 -19.90 -8.37 0.73
C ALA A 59 -20.98 -7.67 -0.11
N PRO A 60 -22.07 -7.18 0.50
CA PRO A 60 -23.03 -6.33 -0.20
C PRO A 60 -22.31 -5.13 -0.83
N PRO A 61 -22.56 -4.83 -2.11
CA PRO A 61 -21.91 -3.70 -2.77
C PRO A 61 -22.37 -2.38 -2.16
N GLU A 62 -21.45 -1.43 -2.09
CA GLU A 62 -21.67 -0.10 -1.55
C GLU A 62 -21.63 0.93 -2.69
N TYR A 63 -22.77 1.11 -3.34
CA TYR A 63 -22.86 1.98 -4.50
C TYR A 63 -22.95 3.45 -4.10
N VAL A 64 -22.13 4.27 -4.75
CA VAL A 64 -22.18 5.73 -4.63
C VAL A 64 -23.48 6.24 -5.26
N GLN A 65 -24.24 7.02 -4.50
CA GLN A 65 -25.51 7.58 -4.93
C GLN A 65 -25.33 9.00 -5.50
N GLY A 66 -26.19 9.41 -6.43
CA GLY A 66 -26.26 10.82 -6.86
C GLY A 66 -25.20 11.28 -7.86
N LEU A 67 -24.33 10.37 -8.35
CA LEU A 67 -23.42 10.65 -9.46
C LEU A 67 -23.93 10.09 -10.79
N ALA A 68 -23.50 10.72 -11.88
CA ALA A 68 -23.68 10.16 -13.20
C ALA A 68 -22.91 8.84 -13.32
N ARG A 69 -23.50 7.90 -14.06
CA ARG A 69 -22.84 6.64 -14.38
C ARG A 69 -21.60 6.91 -15.24
N VAL A 70 -20.52 6.20 -14.95
CA VAL A 70 -19.33 6.24 -15.80
C VAL A 70 -19.55 5.39 -17.06
N THR A 71 -18.88 5.74 -18.15
CA THR A 71 -18.94 4.98 -19.41
C THR A 71 -17.78 3.99 -19.47
N ASP A 72 -18.01 2.80 -20.01
CA ASP A 72 -17.00 1.75 -20.18
C ASP A 72 -16.20 1.46 -18.90
N GLN A 73 -16.84 1.54 -17.73
CA GLN A 73 -16.20 1.35 -16.42
C GLN A 73 -14.98 2.27 -16.19
N ASN A 74 -14.89 3.40 -16.87
CA ASN A 74 -13.75 4.31 -16.79
C ASN A 74 -13.91 5.32 -15.64
N VAL A 75 -13.13 5.14 -14.58
CA VAL A 75 -13.15 6.01 -13.40
C VAL A 75 -12.32 7.30 -13.55
N HIS A 76 -11.50 7.44 -14.59
CA HIS A 76 -10.63 8.63 -14.78
C HIS A 76 -11.42 9.93 -15.01
N GLY A 77 -12.68 9.81 -15.45
CA GLY A 77 -13.58 10.96 -15.62
C GLY A 77 -14.33 11.37 -14.35
N VAL A 78 -14.17 10.64 -13.24
CA VAL A 78 -14.87 10.93 -11.99
C VAL A 78 -14.22 12.11 -11.29
N ASP A 79 -15.01 13.13 -10.97
CA ASP A 79 -14.55 14.22 -10.10
C ASP A 79 -14.43 13.71 -8.65
N PRO A 80 -13.22 13.67 -8.06
CA PRO A 80 -13.01 13.15 -6.72
C PRO A 80 -13.72 13.98 -5.64
N VAL A 81 -13.89 15.29 -5.84
CA VAL A 81 -14.61 16.14 -4.90
C VAL A 81 -16.10 15.85 -4.95
N ALA A 82 -16.67 15.77 -6.16
CA ALA A 82 -18.08 15.42 -6.33
C ALA A 82 -18.38 14.02 -5.78
N LEU A 83 -17.45 13.09 -5.94
CA LEU A 83 -17.53 11.75 -5.36
C LEU A 83 -17.64 11.77 -3.84
N VAL A 84 -16.73 12.45 -3.16
CA VAL A 84 -16.75 12.53 -1.69
C VAL A 84 -17.97 13.30 -1.19
N GLN A 85 -18.40 14.35 -1.89
CA GLN A 85 -19.62 15.09 -1.56
C GLN A 85 -20.89 14.23 -1.70
N ALA A 86 -20.96 13.38 -2.71
CA ALA A 86 -22.05 12.44 -2.92
C ALA A 86 -22.15 11.41 -1.79
N GLU A 87 -21.01 10.86 -1.36
CA GLU A 87 -20.93 9.93 -0.22
C GLU A 87 -21.41 10.58 1.09
N LEU A 88 -20.98 11.83 1.35
CA LEU A 88 -21.43 12.60 2.52
C LEU A 88 -22.93 12.89 2.51
N ALA A 89 -23.53 13.03 1.33
CA ALA A 89 -24.97 13.22 1.19
C ALA A 89 -25.74 11.92 1.46
N ALA A 90 -25.17 10.77 1.09
CA ALA A 90 -25.77 9.45 1.31
C ALA A 90 -25.68 8.99 2.78
N HIS A 91 -24.61 9.37 3.49
CA HIS A 91 -24.34 8.98 4.88
C HIS A 91 -24.25 10.20 5.82
N PRO A 92 -25.35 10.94 6.02
CA PRO A 92 -25.32 12.11 6.88
C PRO A 92 -25.16 11.71 8.35
N ASN A 93 -24.39 12.51 9.09
CA ASN A 93 -24.18 12.38 10.54
C ASN A 93 -23.40 11.13 10.98
N THR A 94 -22.51 10.60 10.14
CA THR A 94 -21.57 9.56 10.52
C THR A 94 -20.25 10.18 10.99
N ASP A 95 -19.93 10.02 12.27
CA ASP A 95 -18.75 10.58 12.95
C ASP A 95 -17.67 9.54 13.25
N VAL A 96 -18.02 8.24 13.22
CA VAL A 96 -17.10 7.12 13.51
C VAL A 96 -17.10 6.05 12.41
N GLY A 97 -16.07 5.20 12.41
CA GLY A 97 -15.93 4.09 11.48
C GLY A 97 -15.37 4.49 10.11
N PRO A 98 -15.50 3.62 9.09
CA PRO A 98 -14.98 3.88 7.74
C PRO A 98 -15.52 5.16 7.08
N ASP A 99 -16.72 5.57 7.47
CA ASP A 99 -17.38 6.79 7.00
C ASP A 99 -17.29 7.98 7.96
N GLY A 100 -16.71 7.76 9.14
CA GLY A 100 -16.61 8.80 10.15
C GLY A 100 -15.87 10.02 9.62
N MET A 101 -16.55 11.16 9.58
CA MET A 101 -15.93 12.45 9.29
C MET A 101 -16.37 13.47 10.33
N PRO A 102 -15.42 14.22 10.93
CA PRO A 102 -15.78 15.25 11.88
C PRO A 102 -16.48 16.43 11.18
N PRO A 103 -17.37 17.17 11.88
CA PRO A 103 -18.20 18.22 11.27
C PRO A 103 -17.42 19.29 10.50
N GLU A 104 -16.23 19.65 10.98
CA GLU A 104 -15.33 20.62 10.35
C GLU A 104 -14.81 20.12 8.99
N THR A 105 -14.46 18.83 8.87
CA THR A 105 -14.05 18.21 7.60
C THR A 105 -15.24 18.17 6.64
N VAL A 106 -16.44 17.81 7.11
CA VAL A 106 -17.66 17.84 6.29
C VAL A 106 -17.94 19.24 5.75
N ALA A 107 -17.78 20.27 6.58
CA ALA A 107 -17.96 21.66 6.17
C ALA A 107 -16.92 22.09 5.12
N ALA A 108 -15.66 21.72 5.31
CA ALA A 108 -14.57 22.00 4.36
C ALA A 108 -14.83 21.32 3.00
N ILE A 109 -15.21 20.05 2.98
CA ILE A 109 -15.53 19.31 1.74
C ILE A 109 -16.70 19.95 0.99
N LYS A 110 -17.75 20.36 1.71
CA LYS A 110 -18.91 21.06 1.11
C LYS A 110 -18.56 22.43 0.53
N ALA A 111 -17.47 23.04 0.97
CA ALA A 111 -16.96 24.31 0.46
C ALA A 111 -16.05 24.14 -0.77
N CYS A 112 -15.50 22.95 -1.00
CA CYS A 112 -14.67 22.66 -2.17
C CYS A 112 -15.40 23.01 -3.48
N GLY A 113 -14.67 23.64 -4.41
CA GLY A 113 -15.19 24.01 -5.74
C GLY A 113 -16.12 25.23 -5.78
N ARG A 114 -16.43 25.86 -4.63
CA ARG A 114 -17.20 27.12 -4.60
C ARG A 114 -16.34 28.29 -5.10
N ALA A 115 -16.98 29.21 -5.83
CA ALA A 115 -16.32 30.42 -6.31
C ALA A 115 -15.73 31.22 -5.13
N GLY A 116 -14.44 31.56 -5.21
CA GLY A 116 -13.72 32.32 -4.19
C GLY A 116 -13.10 31.49 -3.06
N GLN A 117 -13.24 30.16 -3.05
CA GLN A 117 -12.54 29.29 -2.10
C GLN A 117 -11.24 28.75 -2.71
N PRO A 118 -10.08 28.89 -2.02
CA PRO A 118 -8.82 28.32 -2.48
C PRO A 118 -8.91 26.79 -2.57
N ARG A 119 -8.42 26.21 -3.68
CA ARG A 119 -8.40 24.74 -3.87
C ARG A 119 -7.57 24.04 -2.81
N GLU A 120 -6.51 24.69 -2.37
CA GLU A 120 -5.61 24.27 -1.29
C GLU A 120 -6.28 24.13 0.09
N GLN A 121 -7.53 24.58 0.28
CA GLN A 121 -8.30 24.32 1.50
C GLN A 121 -9.19 23.08 1.40
N CYS A 122 -9.27 22.44 0.23
CA CYS A 122 -10.05 21.23 0.05
C CYS A 122 -9.28 20.02 0.61
N PRO A 123 -9.82 19.29 1.60
CA PRO A 123 -9.11 18.15 2.20
C PRO A 123 -9.12 16.90 1.31
N VAL A 124 -9.82 16.92 0.18
CA VAL A 124 -9.85 15.81 -0.79
C VAL A 124 -8.57 15.87 -1.63
N LEU A 125 -7.73 14.85 -1.50
CA LEU A 125 -6.46 14.77 -2.23
C LEU A 125 -6.65 14.38 -3.69
N ALA A 126 -5.60 14.64 -4.48
CA ALA A 126 -5.53 14.16 -5.85
C ALA A 126 -5.67 12.62 -5.88
N PRO A 127 -6.51 12.08 -6.78
CA PRO A 127 -6.75 10.66 -6.84
C PRO A 127 -5.60 9.90 -7.49
N TYR A 128 -5.48 8.63 -7.13
CA TYR A 128 -4.61 7.66 -7.81
C TYR A 128 -5.45 6.62 -8.54
N TYR A 129 -4.93 6.16 -9.67
CA TYR A 129 -5.61 5.18 -10.53
C TYR A 129 -4.72 3.97 -10.74
N ARG A 130 -5.30 2.78 -10.54
CA ARG A 130 -4.59 1.50 -10.70
C ARG A 130 -5.59 0.36 -10.86
N ASP A 131 -5.30 -0.58 -11.75
CA ASP A 131 -5.97 -1.89 -11.78
C ASP A 131 -5.69 -2.69 -10.51
N LEU A 132 -6.57 -2.58 -9.51
CA LEU A 132 -6.55 -3.28 -8.23
C LEU A 132 -7.30 -4.62 -8.34
N THR A 133 -8.37 -4.67 -9.13
CA THR A 133 -9.24 -5.85 -9.31
C THR A 133 -8.70 -6.85 -10.33
N GLY A 134 -7.71 -6.46 -11.13
CA GLY A 134 -7.04 -7.32 -12.13
C GLY A 134 -7.86 -7.56 -13.38
N ASN A 135 -8.88 -6.74 -13.61
CA ASN A 135 -9.78 -6.86 -14.75
C ASN A 135 -9.28 -6.04 -15.97
N GLY A 136 -8.09 -5.43 -15.87
CA GLY A 136 -7.51 -4.58 -16.91
C GLY A 136 -8.06 -3.16 -16.94
N ARG A 137 -8.85 -2.76 -15.94
CA ARG A 137 -9.37 -1.40 -15.78
C ARG A 137 -8.91 -0.84 -14.46
N ASP A 138 -8.62 0.46 -14.44
CA ASP A 138 -8.21 1.09 -13.20
C ASP A 138 -9.38 1.28 -12.24
N GLU A 139 -9.10 1.06 -10.96
CA GLU A 139 -9.86 1.57 -9.83
C GLU A 139 -9.33 2.95 -9.41
N LEU A 140 -10.18 3.68 -8.70
CA LEU A 140 -9.92 5.02 -8.16
C LEU A 140 -9.62 4.93 -6.66
N VAL A 141 -8.49 5.46 -6.22
CA VAL A 141 -8.14 5.63 -4.80
C VAL A 141 -8.14 7.12 -4.45
N VAL A 142 -8.84 7.48 -3.38
CA VAL A 142 -8.92 8.86 -2.88
C VAL A 142 -8.57 8.92 -1.39
N GLY A 143 -7.77 9.91 -1.02
CA GLY A 143 -7.47 10.28 0.36
C GLY A 143 -8.23 11.54 0.77
N ILE A 144 -8.72 11.57 2.00
CA ILE A 144 -9.40 12.73 2.59
C ILE A 144 -8.70 13.06 3.90
N GLU A 145 -8.04 14.22 3.96
CA GLU A 145 -7.34 14.68 5.16
C GLU A 145 -8.33 15.14 6.23
N MET A 146 -8.00 14.83 7.48
CA MET A 146 -8.76 15.20 8.66
C MET A 146 -7.83 15.80 9.73
N PRO A 147 -8.39 16.46 10.75
CA PRO A 147 -7.63 16.88 11.93
C PRO A 147 -6.83 15.74 12.57
N ASP A 148 -5.83 16.10 13.39
CA ASP A 148 -5.00 15.16 14.15
C ASP A 148 -4.29 14.09 13.30
N ARG A 149 -3.88 14.48 12.08
CA ARG A 149 -3.18 13.60 11.10
C ARG A 149 -4.02 12.38 10.69
N MET A 150 -5.33 12.42 10.89
CA MET A 150 -6.20 11.37 10.41
C MET A 150 -6.44 11.52 8.91
N MET A 151 -6.67 10.39 8.25
CA MET A 151 -7.04 10.34 6.84
C MET A 151 -8.05 9.22 6.61
N SER A 152 -9.08 9.51 5.82
CA SER A 152 -9.93 8.49 5.23
C SER A 152 -9.32 8.08 3.88
N VAL A 153 -9.08 6.79 3.69
CA VAL A 153 -8.60 6.22 2.43
C VAL A 153 -9.69 5.33 1.87
N ARG A 154 -10.09 5.60 0.63
CA ARG A 154 -11.19 4.91 -0.04
C ARG A 154 -10.80 4.47 -1.43
N ALA A 155 -11.27 3.30 -1.84
CA ALA A 155 -11.09 2.79 -3.20
C ALA A 155 -12.43 2.42 -3.84
N TYR A 156 -12.55 2.69 -5.13
CA TYR A 156 -13.78 2.54 -5.91
C TYR A 156 -13.49 1.81 -7.22
N THR A 157 -14.37 0.87 -7.56
CA THR A 157 -14.46 0.27 -8.89
C THR A 157 -15.74 0.72 -9.59
N ALA A 158 -15.82 0.48 -10.89
CA ALA A 158 -17.00 0.72 -11.69
C ALA A 158 -17.57 -0.59 -12.24
N ASP A 159 -18.84 -0.84 -11.95
CA ASP A 159 -19.57 -1.97 -12.48
C ASP A 159 -19.84 -1.80 -13.99
N PRO A 160 -20.10 -2.88 -14.74
CA PRO A 160 -20.41 -2.82 -16.18
C PRO A 160 -21.57 -1.89 -16.55
N ASP A 161 -22.50 -1.65 -15.61
CA ASP A 161 -23.62 -0.72 -15.81
C ASP A 161 -23.27 0.76 -15.52
N GLY A 162 -22.01 1.03 -15.18
CA GLY A 162 -21.44 2.35 -14.93
C GLY A 162 -21.63 2.87 -13.50
N ARG A 163 -22.19 2.08 -12.57
CA ARG A 163 -22.28 2.49 -11.16
C ARG A 163 -20.93 2.35 -10.47
N LEU A 164 -20.57 3.35 -9.66
CA LEU A 164 -19.40 3.28 -8.80
C LEU A 164 -19.73 2.50 -7.53
N ASN A 165 -18.90 1.50 -7.24
CA ASN A 165 -18.98 0.67 -6.04
C ASN A 165 -17.75 0.93 -5.18
N ARG A 166 -17.95 1.25 -3.90
CA ARG A 166 -16.86 1.40 -2.93
C ARG A 166 -16.40 0.03 -2.48
N ILE A 167 -15.13 -0.27 -2.74
CA ILE A 167 -14.53 -1.57 -2.45
C ILE A 167 -13.52 -1.51 -1.30
N MET A 168 -13.19 -0.32 -0.81
CA MET A 168 -12.36 -0.13 0.38
C MET A 168 -12.74 1.19 1.03
N ALA A 169 -12.86 1.19 2.35
CA ALA A 169 -12.93 2.42 3.15
C ALA A 169 -12.30 2.16 4.52
N THR A 170 -11.42 3.05 4.95
CA THR A 170 -10.84 3.04 6.30
C THR A 170 -10.46 4.44 6.70
N THR A 171 -10.47 4.71 8.00
CA THR A 171 -10.11 6.00 8.59
C THR A 171 -9.12 5.76 9.72
N GLN A 172 -7.89 6.28 9.59
CA GLN A 172 -6.81 6.04 10.55
C GLN A 172 -5.85 7.24 10.63
N THR A 173 -4.96 7.26 11.62
CA THR A 173 -3.81 8.17 11.65
C THR A 173 -2.72 7.66 10.72
N VAL A 174 -2.64 8.23 9.52
CA VAL A 174 -1.83 7.69 8.43
C VAL A 174 -0.44 8.32 8.41
N VAL A 175 0.60 7.47 8.33
CA VAL A 175 1.98 7.87 8.04
C VAL A 175 2.19 7.94 6.52
N ALA A 176 1.76 6.90 5.81
CA ALA A 176 1.85 6.82 4.36
C ALA A 176 0.77 5.90 3.78
N VAL A 177 0.40 6.17 2.52
CA VAL A 177 -0.41 5.29 1.67
C VAL A 177 0.41 5.00 0.43
N ASP A 178 0.66 3.73 0.17
CA ASP A 178 1.45 3.27 -0.97
C ASP A 178 0.64 2.30 -1.83
N LEU A 179 0.94 2.24 -3.13
CA LEU A 179 0.48 1.17 -4.02
C LEU A 179 1.60 0.16 -4.23
N ALA A 180 1.34 -1.10 -3.89
CA ALA A 180 2.28 -2.20 -4.07
C ALA A 180 1.65 -3.27 -4.99
N GLY A 181 1.91 -3.16 -6.29
CA GLY A 181 1.23 -3.99 -7.29
C GLY A 181 -0.26 -3.66 -7.32
N ARG A 182 -1.09 -4.57 -6.79
CA ARG A 182 -2.56 -4.46 -6.72
C ARG A 182 -3.07 -4.17 -5.30
N ASP A 183 -2.16 -3.96 -4.36
CA ASP A 183 -2.48 -3.72 -2.96
C ASP A 183 -2.44 -2.23 -2.65
N VAL A 184 -3.38 -1.77 -1.83
CA VAL A 184 -3.33 -0.47 -1.15
C VAL A 184 -2.73 -0.71 0.24
N VAL A 185 -1.55 -0.16 0.48
CA VAL A 185 -0.79 -0.38 1.70
C VAL A 185 -0.86 0.86 2.58
N LEU A 186 -1.38 0.71 3.79
CA LEU A 186 -1.40 1.75 4.80
C LEU A 186 -0.31 1.49 5.81
N ARG A 187 0.45 2.54 6.13
CA ARG A 187 1.39 2.58 7.24
C ARG A 187 0.85 3.52 8.30
N VAL A 188 0.67 3.02 9.52
CA VAL A 188 0.12 3.80 10.65
C VAL A 188 0.94 3.55 11.91
N PRO A 189 0.90 4.44 12.92
CA PRO A 189 1.54 4.17 14.21
C PRO A 189 0.92 2.94 14.89
N SER A 190 1.74 2.00 15.38
CA SER A 190 1.25 0.75 15.99
C SER A 190 0.76 0.89 17.45
N GLY A 191 0.91 2.08 18.04
CA GLY A 191 0.76 2.29 19.49
C GLY A 191 2.01 1.94 20.31
N ASN A 192 2.95 1.17 19.75
CA ASN A 192 4.25 0.91 20.37
C ASN A 192 5.30 1.90 19.85
N PRO A 193 6.03 2.61 20.73
CA PRO A 193 7.07 3.55 20.30
C PRO A 193 8.13 2.90 19.41
N GLY A 194 8.38 3.49 18.23
CA GLY A 194 9.35 2.98 17.26
C GLY A 194 8.85 1.84 16.36
N TYR A 195 7.53 1.61 16.30
CA TYR A 195 6.92 0.59 15.45
C TYR A 195 5.74 1.15 14.66
N GLU A 196 5.61 0.69 13.42
CA GLU A 196 4.44 0.94 12.58
C GLU A 196 3.62 -0.33 12.40
N LEU A 197 2.31 -0.16 12.28
CA LEU A 197 1.39 -1.17 11.77
C LEU A 197 1.27 -0.96 10.25
N ILE A 198 1.54 -2.00 9.49
CA ILE A 198 1.45 -2.01 8.03
C ILE A 198 0.32 -2.96 7.65
N THR A 199 -0.71 -2.43 7.00
CA THR A 199 -1.87 -3.21 6.53
C THR A 199 -1.93 -3.13 5.01
N ALA A 200 -1.86 -4.27 4.33
CA ALA A 200 -2.06 -4.39 2.89
C ALA A 200 -3.49 -4.83 2.60
N TRP A 201 -4.21 -3.98 1.88
CA TRP A 201 -5.56 -4.25 1.41
C TRP A 201 -5.51 -4.81 -0.01
N SER A 202 -6.12 -5.96 -0.23
CA SER A 202 -6.11 -6.67 -1.50
C SER A 202 -7.52 -7.02 -1.94
N TRP A 203 -7.77 -7.00 -3.24
CA TRP A 203 -9.04 -7.44 -3.82
C TRP A 203 -9.29 -8.93 -3.56
N ASP A 204 -10.47 -9.24 -3.01
CA ASP A 204 -10.98 -10.61 -2.95
C ASP A 204 -12.16 -10.76 -3.92
N GLU A 205 -11.96 -11.58 -4.96
CA GLU A 205 -12.94 -11.80 -6.02
C GLU A 205 -14.28 -12.39 -5.52
N LYS A 206 -14.23 -13.22 -4.46
CA LYS A 206 -15.43 -13.85 -3.91
C LYS A 206 -16.21 -12.88 -3.05
N GLN A 207 -15.52 -12.07 -2.27
CA GLN A 207 -16.12 -11.05 -1.42
C GLN A 207 -16.45 -9.77 -2.18
N ARG A 208 -15.92 -9.59 -3.39
CA ARG A 208 -16.13 -8.41 -4.25
C ARG A 208 -15.81 -7.09 -3.53
N THR A 209 -14.79 -7.13 -2.69
CA THR A 209 -14.32 -6.01 -1.88
C THR A 209 -12.84 -6.20 -1.57
N MET A 210 -12.16 -5.14 -1.16
CA MET A 210 -10.80 -5.23 -0.65
C MET A 210 -10.81 -5.62 0.82
N LEU A 211 -10.01 -6.61 1.16
CA LEU A 211 -9.84 -7.09 2.54
C LEU A 211 -8.43 -6.77 3.03
N PRO A 212 -8.23 -6.58 4.35
CA PRO A 212 -6.89 -6.49 4.93
C PRO A 212 -6.24 -7.88 4.88
N ALA A 213 -5.60 -8.20 3.76
CA ALA A 213 -5.06 -9.52 3.45
C ALA A 213 -3.75 -9.81 4.22
N ARG A 214 -3.05 -8.76 4.63
CA ARG A 214 -1.85 -8.86 5.47
C ARG A 214 -1.79 -7.69 6.43
N GLU A 215 -1.42 -7.99 7.67
CA GLU A 215 -1.17 -6.99 8.69
C GLU A 215 0.09 -7.36 9.49
N GLN A 216 0.98 -6.39 9.70
CA GLN A 216 2.27 -6.60 10.36
C GLN A 216 2.65 -5.38 11.21
N ILE A 217 3.10 -5.63 12.45
CA ILE A 217 3.77 -4.62 13.26
C ILE A 217 5.28 -4.73 12.99
N VAL A 218 5.88 -3.67 12.44
CA VAL A 218 7.28 -3.64 12.03
C VAL A 218 8.05 -2.62 12.85
N ARG A 219 9.23 -2.99 13.33
CA ARG A 219 10.15 -2.08 14.01
C ARG A 219 10.73 -1.12 12.99
N LEU A 220 10.63 0.17 13.28
CA LEU A 220 11.32 1.17 12.49
C LEU A 220 12.84 0.98 12.62
N PRO A 221 13.59 1.09 11.51
CA PRO A 221 15.03 1.17 11.60
C PRO A 221 15.36 2.36 12.51
N GLY A 222 16.05 2.09 13.62
CA GLY A 222 16.46 3.18 14.51
C GLY A 222 17.38 4.10 13.74
N THR A 223 17.16 5.42 13.82
CA THR A 223 18.32 6.28 13.99
C THR A 223 18.98 5.77 15.26
N ALA A 224 20.09 5.05 15.13
CA ALA A 224 20.87 4.65 16.29
C ALA A 224 21.12 5.94 17.08
N GLN A 225 20.49 6.09 18.25
CA GLN A 225 20.92 7.09 19.20
C GLN A 225 22.39 6.77 19.42
N SER A 226 23.28 7.66 18.99
CA SER A 226 24.70 7.54 19.32
C SER A 226 24.76 7.26 20.82
N PRO A 227 25.48 6.22 21.27
CA PRO A 227 25.57 5.94 22.68
C PRO A 227 25.99 7.23 23.38
N ALA A 228 25.14 7.68 24.32
CA ALA A 228 25.47 8.84 25.12
C ALA A 228 26.86 8.60 25.74
N PRO A 229 27.77 9.60 25.73
CA PRO A 229 29.10 9.42 26.28
C PRO A 229 28.96 8.95 27.73
N SER A 230 29.58 7.80 28.02
CA SER A 230 29.57 7.25 29.38
C SER A 230 30.08 8.31 30.36
N PRO A 231 29.41 8.52 31.51
CA PRO A 231 29.93 9.43 32.51
C PRO A 231 31.33 8.95 32.94
N PRO A 232 32.28 9.87 33.15
CA PRO A 232 33.64 9.50 33.52
C PRO A 232 33.61 8.72 34.85
N LEU A 233 34.35 7.61 34.88
CA LEU A 233 34.57 6.84 36.09
C LEU A 233 35.12 7.77 37.17
N LYS A 234 34.36 7.99 38.24
CA LYS A 234 34.90 8.65 39.43
C LYS A 234 35.92 7.70 40.08
N PRO A 235 37.14 8.16 40.39
CA PRO A 235 38.07 7.33 41.13
C PRO A 235 37.48 7.03 42.52
N SER A 236 37.42 5.74 42.84
CA SER A 236 37.08 5.25 44.17
C SER A 236 38.19 5.70 45.11
N VAL A 237 37.87 6.51 46.12
CA VAL A 237 38.83 6.83 47.18
C VAL A 237 38.84 5.64 48.11
N GLU A 238 39.88 4.82 47.95
CA GLU A 238 40.21 3.73 48.85
C GLU A 238 40.83 4.29 50.14
N GLY A 239 40.60 3.58 51.25
CA GLY A 239 40.67 4.08 52.62
C GLY A 239 41.98 4.72 53.06
N ALA A 240 41.85 5.66 53.99
CA ALA A 240 42.88 5.97 54.97
C ALA A 240 42.36 5.59 56.36
N ARG A 241 43.26 4.93 57.11
CA ARG A 241 43.11 4.30 58.42
C ARG A 241 42.64 5.25 59.53
#